data_AF-A0A7Y2CA81-F1
#
_entry.id   AF-A0A7Y2CA81-F1
#
_cell.length_a   1.000
_cell.length_b   1.000
_cell.length_c   1.000
_cell.angle_alpha   90.00
_cell.angle_beta   90.00
_cell.angle_gamma   90.00
#
_symmetry.space_group_name_H-M   'P 1'
#
loop_
_entity.id
_entity.type
_entity.pdbx_description
1 polymer ?
#
loop_
_entity_poly.entity_id
_entity_poly.type
_entity_poly.pdbx_seq_one_letter_code
_entity_poly.pdbx_strand_id
1 'polypeptide(L)'
;MPDDDNSVELVQKRLTETRRSLARLHHDLQNPLSIMTGNIELVNALSEEVTVDPSIRQCLDDIDAASRQLIEILDRLNTVRLSLDV
;
A
#
# COMPACT_ATOMS: atom_id res chain seq x y z
N MET A 1 -34.03 -4.35 29.30
CA MET A 1 -33.13 -3.84 28.26
C MET A 1 -31.70 -4.08 28.69
N PRO A 2 -31.02 -5.10 28.16
CA PRO A 2 -29.57 -5.27 28.34
C PRO A 2 -28.79 -5.53 27.03
N ASP A 3 -29.31 -5.16 25.84
CA ASP A 3 -28.71 -5.54 24.54
C ASP A 3 -27.83 -4.44 23.87
N ASP A 4 -27.92 -3.18 24.33
CA ASP A 4 -27.17 -2.08 23.72
C ASP A 4 -25.68 -2.10 24.09
N ASP A 5 -25.34 -2.48 25.33
CA ASP A 5 -23.96 -2.46 25.84
C ASP A 5 -23.08 -3.53 25.14
N ASN A 6 -23.66 -4.69 24.87
CA ASN A 6 -23.00 -5.80 24.17
C ASN A 6 -22.79 -5.49 22.67
N SER A 7 -23.65 -4.68 22.07
CA SER A 7 -23.54 -4.26 20.67
C SER A 7 -22.42 -3.22 20.48
N VAL A 8 -22.25 -2.29 21.43
CA VAL A 8 -21.16 -1.31 21.41
C VAL A 8 -19.80 -1.98 21.59
N GLU A 9 -19.68 -2.91 22.55
CA GLU A 9 -18.44 -3.65 22.78
C GLU A 9 -18.02 -4.49 21.56
N LEU A 10 -18.98 -5.15 20.89
CA LEU A 10 -18.74 -5.90 19.67
C LEU A 10 -18.25 -5.01 18.52
N VAL A 11 -18.85 -3.83 18.36
CA VAL A 11 -18.44 -2.86 17.33
C VAL A 11 -17.02 -2.35 17.62
N GLN A 12 -16.70 -2.00 18.86
CA GLN A 12 -15.36 -1.56 19.25
C GLN A 12 -14.30 -2.64 19.01
N LYS A 13 -14.63 -3.90 19.31
CA LYS A 13 -13.75 -5.04 19.06
C LYS A 13 -13.48 -5.23 17.57
N ARG A 14 -14.53 -5.26 16.74
CA ARG A 14 -14.38 -5.39 15.28
C ARG A 14 -13.59 -4.23 14.69
N LEU A 15 -13.85 -3.01 15.15
CA LEU A 15 -13.12 -1.83 14.73
C LEU A 15 -11.62 -1.94 15.05
N THR A 16 -11.28 -2.40 16.25
CA THR A 16 -9.89 -2.65 16.66
C THR A 16 -9.22 -3.73 15.81
N GLU A 17 -9.92 -4.82 15.51
CA GLU A 17 -9.42 -5.90 14.64
C GLU A 17 -9.19 -5.39 13.20
N THR A 18 -10.14 -4.63 12.64
CA THR A 18 -10.00 -3.99 11.33
C THR A 18 -8.82 -3.04 11.29
N ARG A 19 -8.63 -2.19 12.31
CA ARG A 19 -7.48 -1.27 12.40
C ARG A 19 -6.15 -2.03 12.37
N ARG A 20 -6.01 -3.11 13.15
CA ARG A 20 -4.79 -3.94 13.18
C ARG A 20 -4.52 -4.64 11.85
N SER A 21 -5.56 -5.12 11.19
CA SER A 21 -5.41 -5.76 9.88
C SER A 21 -5.02 -4.76 8.80
N LEU A 22 -5.61 -3.56 8.78
CA LEU A 22 -5.22 -2.48 7.88
C LEU A 22 -3.77 -2.03 8.12
N ALA A 23 -3.34 -1.96 9.39
CA ALA A 23 -1.95 -1.62 9.72
C ALA A 23 -0.94 -2.64 9.21
N ARG A 24 -1.26 -3.93 9.32
CA ARG A 24 -0.42 -5.00 8.78
C ARG A 24 -0.36 -4.94 7.26
N LEU A 25 -1.52 -4.84 6.59
CA LEU A 25 -1.57 -4.74 5.13
C LEU A 25 -0.78 -3.54 4.60
N HIS A 26 -0.89 -2.39 5.26
CA HIS A 26 -0.12 -1.21 4.88
C HIS A 26 1.38 -1.48 4.96
N HIS A 27 1.87 -1.99 6.10
CA HIS A 27 3.27 -2.31 6.29
C HIS A 27 3.77 -3.38 5.30
N ASP A 28 3.02 -4.46 5.13
CA ASP A 28 3.39 -5.62 4.33
C ASP A 28 3.44 -5.30 2.83
N LEU A 29 2.66 -4.31 2.36
CA LEU A 29 2.65 -3.88 0.97
C LEU A 29 3.60 -2.71 0.70
N GLN A 30 3.80 -1.80 1.66
CA GLN A 30 4.66 -0.64 1.47
C GLN A 30 6.13 -1.03 1.23
N ASN A 31 6.61 -2.06 1.93
CA ASN A 31 7.98 -2.53 1.80
C ASN A 31 8.30 -3.12 0.40
N PRO A 32 7.56 -4.13 -0.12
CA PRO A 32 7.81 -4.65 -1.46
C PRO A 32 7.58 -3.61 -2.56
N LEU A 33 6.63 -2.67 -2.41
CA LEU A 33 6.44 -1.59 -3.37
C LEU A 33 7.64 -0.64 -3.42
N SER A 34 8.18 -0.27 -2.26
CA SER A 34 9.39 0.56 -2.18
C SER A 34 10.60 -0.11 -2.84
N ILE A 35 10.77 -1.42 -2.61
CA ILE A 35 11.82 -2.22 -3.26
C ILE A 35 11.61 -2.27 -4.78
N MET A 36 10.38 -2.46 -5.23
CA MET A 36 10.05 -2.54 -6.66
C MET A 36 10.35 -1.23 -7.38
N THR A 37 9.89 -0.10 -6.83
CA THR A 37 10.20 1.23 -7.36
C THR A 37 11.70 1.50 -7.38
N GLY A 38 12.43 1.22 -6.29
CA GLY A 38 13.89 1.39 -6.26
C GLY A 38 14.63 0.52 -7.29
N ASN A 39 14.16 -0.71 -7.53
CA ASN A 39 14.70 -1.56 -8.58
C ASN A 39 14.44 -1.00 -9.98
N ILE A 40 13.26 -0.45 -10.22
CA ILE A 40 12.93 0.16 -11.52
C ILE A 40 13.78 1.42 -11.74
N GLU A 41 13.93 2.26 -10.72
CA GLU A 41 14.81 3.43 -10.77
C GLU A 41 16.27 3.04 -11.09
N LEU A 42 16.78 1.97 -10.46
CA LEU A 42 18.11 1.43 -10.76
C LEU A 42 18.22 0.91 -12.20
N VAL A 43 17.24 0.14 -12.67
CA VAL A 43 17.24 -0.37 -14.06
C VAL A 43 17.15 0.78 -15.05
N ASN A 44 16.35 1.81 -14.77
CA ASN A 44 16.28 3.01 -15.59
C ASN A 44 17.63 3.75 -15.64
N ALA A 45 18.33 3.90 -14.51
CA ALA A 45 19.67 4.48 -14.50
C ALA A 45 20.68 3.66 -15.33
N LEU A 46 20.67 2.33 -15.19
CA LEU A 46 21.55 1.44 -15.97
C LEU A 46 21.23 1.42 -17.46
N SER A 47 19.96 1.64 -17.82
CA SER A 47 19.50 1.69 -19.21
C SER A 47 19.96 2.93 -19.98
N GLU A 48 20.53 3.93 -19.30
CA GLU A 48 21.18 5.07 -19.96
C GLU A 48 22.55 4.68 -20.51
N GLU A 49 23.20 3.68 -19.90
CA GLU A 49 24.53 3.19 -20.30
C GLU A 49 24.48 2.04 -21.32
N VAL A 50 23.32 1.40 -21.46
CA VAL A 50 23.12 0.23 -22.34
C VAL A 50 21.81 0.38 -23.12
N THR A 51 21.84 0.12 -24.43
CA THR A 51 20.62 0.09 -25.25
C THR A 51 19.69 -1.01 -24.75
N VAL A 52 18.63 -0.62 -24.05
CA VAL A 52 17.54 -1.51 -23.63
C VAL A 52 16.47 -1.53 -24.72
N ASP A 53 15.89 -2.71 -24.94
CA ASP A 53 14.77 -2.88 -25.86
C ASP A 53 13.60 -1.93 -25.45
N PRO A 54 13.02 -1.16 -26.39
CA PRO A 54 11.93 -0.24 -26.08
C PRO A 54 10.72 -0.89 -25.39
N SER A 55 10.42 -2.16 -25.69
CA SER A 55 9.33 -2.90 -25.04
C SER A 55 9.63 -3.20 -23.58
N ILE A 56 10.90 -3.47 -23.24
CA ILE A 56 11.33 -3.67 -21.85
C ILE A 56 11.23 -2.34 -21.09
N ARG A 57 11.64 -1.23 -21.70
CA ARG A 57 11.50 0.10 -21.10
C ARG A 57 10.03 0.43 -20.80
N GLN A 58 9.13 0.19 -21.74
CA GLN A 58 7.69 0.38 -21.53
C GLN A 58 7.15 -0.48 -20.37
N CYS A 59 7.56 -1.75 -20.29
CA CYS A 59 7.15 -2.62 -19.18
C CYS A 59 7.62 -2.08 -17.81
N LEU A 60 8.84 -1.53 -17.73
CA LEU A 60 9.36 -0.95 -16.49
C LEU A 60 8.58 0.30 -16.09
N ASP A 61 8.28 1.19 -17.06
CA ASP A 61 7.49 2.39 -16.83
C ASP A 61 6.07 2.04 -16.35
N ASP A 62 5.44 1.02 -16.95
CA ASP A 62 4.12 0.53 -16.56
C ASP A 62 4.12 -0.04 -15.13
N ILE A 63 5.15 -0.81 -14.75
CA ILE A 63 5.28 -1.35 -13.39
C ILE A 63 5.54 -0.23 -12.38
N ASP A 64 6.33 0.79 -12.72
CA ASP A 64 6.59 1.92 -11.82
C ASP A 64 5.32 2.74 -11.59
N ALA A 65 4.57 3.02 -12.67
CA ALA A 65 3.30 3.72 -12.58
C ALA A 65 2.29 2.95 -11.71
N ALA A 66 2.17 1.63 -11.91
CA ALA A 66 1.31 0.79 -11.08
C ALA A 66 1.76 0.76 -9.61
N SER A 67 3.07 0.68 -9.36
CA SER A 67 3.65 0.69 -8.02
C SER A 67 3.35 1.98 -7.28
N ARG A 68 3.53 3.13 -7.94
CA ARG A 68 3.21 4.45 -7.39
C ARG A 68 1.72 4.60 -7.06
N GLN A 69 0.84 4.13 -7.95
CA GLN A 69 -0.61 4.14 -7.69
C GLN A 69 -0.99 3.29 -6.47
N LEU A 70 -0.36 2.12 -6.32
CA LEU A 70 -0.59 1.27 -5.16
C LEU A 70 -0.13 1.91 -3.86
N ILE A 71 1.03 2.59 -3.87
CA ILE A 71 1.51 3.36 -2.71
C ILE A 71 0.48 4.44 -2.32
N GLU A 72 -0.03 5.21 -3.29
CA GLU A 72 -1.02 6.25 -3.01
C GLU A 72 -2.33 5.67 -2.43
N ILE A 73 -2.80 4.54 -2.96
CA ILE A 73 -3.98 3.83 -2.46
C ILE A 73 -3.75 3.36 -1.01
N LEU A 74 -2.55 2.86 -0.69
CA LEU A 74 -2.19 2.43 0.66
C LEU A 74 -2.15 3.62 1.62
N ASP A 75 -1.58 4.74 1.23
CA ASP A 75 -1.56 5.96 2.04
C ASP A 75 -2.97 6.49 2.33
N ARG A 76 -3.86 6.44 1.33
CA ARG A 76 -5.29 6.79 1.51
C ARG A 76 -5.98 5.83 2.48
N LEU A 77 -5.71 4.53 2.37
CA LEU A 77 -6.24 3.51 3.29
C LEU A 77 -5.71 3.70 4.71
N ASN A 78 -4.44 4.12 4.85
CA ASN A 78 -3.84 4.46 6.13
C ASN A 78 -4.50 5.71 6.74
N THR A 79 -4.80 6.71 5.93
CA THR A 79 -5.53 7.91 6.35
C THR A 79 -6.91 7.56 6.89
N VAL A 80 -7.65 6.67 6.20
CA VAL A 80 -8.93 6.16 6.69
C VAL A 80 -8.74 5.40 8.01
N ARG A 81 -7.73 4.52 8.11
CA ARG A 81 -7.41 3.81 9.35
C ARG A 81 -7.19 4.77 10.53
N LEU A 82 -6.43 5.85 10.32
CA LEU A 82 -6.16 6.88 11.33
C LEU A 82 -7.41 7.71 11.67
N SER A 83 -8.30 7.96 10.71
CA SER A 83 -9.58 8.65 10.96
C SER A 83 -10.52 7.84 11.86
N LEU A 84 -10.29 6.54 11.96
CA LEU A 84 -11.00 5.69 12.90
C LEU A 84 -10.45 5.83 14.32
N ASP A 85 -9.35 6.54 14.59
CA ASP A 85 -8.75 6.69 15.94
C ASP A 85 -9.42 7.80 16.81
N VAL A 86 -10.62 8.27 16.44
CA VAL A 86 -11.46 9.18 17.25
C VAL A 86 -12.20 8.43 18.34
#